data_AF-A0A2M7DRN3-F1
#
_entry.id   AF-A0A2M7DRN3-F1
#
_cell.length_a   1.000
_cell.length_b   1.000
_cell.length_c   1.000
_cell.angle_alpha   90.00
_cell.angle_beta   90.00
_cell.angle_gamma   90.00
#
_symmetry.space_group_name_H-M   'P 1'
#
loop_
_entity.id
_entity.type
_entity.pdbx_description
1 polymer ?
#
loop_
_entity_poly.entity_id
_entity_poly.type
_entity_poly.pdbx_seq_one_letter_code
_entity_poly.pdbx_strand_id
1 'polypeptide(L)'
;MQILTAAIIAFLIASWVYNDARSRGINGLPWALLTFLVMIVGLPLYLFSRPKGQLVECSNCNKRKLDSLPICPHCSQYTRVAEGAEVYDKKKVCNNCGRIIESYWNFCPYCGSKQS
;
A
#
# COMPACT_ATOMS: atom_id res chain seq x y z
N MET A 1 -26.86 -16.76 25.64
CA MET A 1 -25.57 -16.17 26.07
C MET A 1 -24.44 -16.44 25.07
N GLN A 2 -24.15 -17.69 24.68
CA GLN A 2 -23.03 -18.03 23.78
C GLN A 2 -23.09 -17.42 22.36
N ILE A 3 -24.28 -17.33 21.74
CA ILE A 3 -24.42 -16.75 20.39
C ILE A 3 -24.16 -15.23 20.42
N LEU A 4 -24.64 -14.54 21.45
CA LEU A 4 -24.39 -13.11 21.64
C LEU A 4 -22.92 -12.82 21.85
N THR A 5 -22.22 -13.63 22.67
CA THR A 5 -20.77 -13.49 22.85
C THR A 5 -20.01 -13.71 21.55
N ALA A 6 -20.40 -14.72 20.76
CA ALA A 6 -19.77 -14.97 19.46
C ALA A 6 -20.00 -13.81 18.47
N ALA A 7 -21.22 -13.26 18.43
CA ALA A 7 -21.55 -12.12 17.59
C ALA A 7 -20.76 -10.86 17.95
N ILE A 8 -20.59 -10.58 19.25
CA ILE A 8 -19.77 -9.46 19.75
C ILE A 8 -18.30 -9.65 19.33
N ILE A 9 -17.75 -10.86 19.51
CA ILE A 9 -16.37 -11.17 19.11
C ILE A 9 -16.21 -10.99 17.59
N ALA A 10 -17.13 -11.51 16.79
CA ALA A 10 -17.10 -11.35 15.33
C ALA A 10 -17.16 -9.87 14.92
N PHE A 11 -17.98 -9.06 15.59
CA PHE A 11 -18.07 -7.63 15.33
C PHE A 11 -16.78 -6.88 15.66
N LEU A 12 -16.13 -7.21 16.78
CA LEU A 12 -14.84 -6.62 17.17
C LEU A 12 -13.74 -6.99 16.16
N ILE A 13 -13.68 -8.26 15.73
CA ILE A 13 -12.72 -8.71 14.72
C ILE A 13 -12.98 -8.02 13.39
N ALA A 14 -14.24 -7.93 12.94
CA ALA A 14 -14.59 -7.24 11.70
C ALA A 14 -14.22 -5.74 11.74
N SER A 15 -14.43 -5.09 12.88
CA SER A 15 -14.02 -3.70 13.12
C SER A 15 -12.50 -3.52 13.07
N TRP A 16 -11.76 -4.49 13.61
CA TRP A 16 -10.30 -4.53 13.50
C TRP A 16 -9.84 -4.71 12.04
N VAL A 17 -10.43 -5.65 11.30
CA VAL A 17 -10.14 -5.88 9.87
C VAL A 17 -10.41 -4.62 9.06
N TYR A 18 -11.54 -3.94 9.31
CA TYR A 18 -11.88 -2.68 8.64
C TYR A 18 -10.78 -1.61 8.81
N ASN A 19 -10.34 -1.39 10.05
CA ASN A 19 -9.33 -0.38 10.37
C ASN A 19 -7.95 -0.76 9.83
N ASP A 20 -7.59 -2.04 9.88
CA ASP A 20 -6.31 -2.54 9.34
C ASP A 20 -6.27 -2.44 7.81
N ALA A 21 -7.35 -2.81 7.12
CA ALA A 21 -7.48 -2.70 5.68
C ALA A 21 -7.36 -1.24 5.23
N ARG A 22 -8.05 -0.32 5.93
CA ARG A 22 -7.98 1.12 5.65
C ARG A 22 -6.59 1.70 5.88
N SER A 23 -5.89 1.26 6.93
CA SER A 23 -4.50 1.64 7.19
C SER A 23 -3.54 1.14 6.11
N ARG A 24 -3.93 0.10 5.38
CA ARG A 24 -3.17 -0.49 4.26
C ARG A 24 -3.59 0.04 2.89
N GLY A 25 -4.47 1.05 2.85
CA GLY A 25 -4.86 1.73 1.61
C GLY A 25 -5.81 0.91 0.72
N ILE A 26 -6.44 -0.15 1.26
CA ILE A 26 -7.45 -0.93 0.57
C ILE A 26 -8.84 -0.69 1.18
N ASN A 27 -9.89 -0.94 0.38
CA ASN A 27 -11.28 -0.80 0.84
C ASN A 27 -11.59 -1.83 1.94
N GLY A 28 -11.76 -1.36 3.18
CA GLY A 28 -11.98 -2.24 4.33
C GLY A 28 -13.39 -2.82 4.47
N LEU A 29 -14.41 -2.21 3.86
CA LEU A 29 -15.80 -2.61 4.04
C LEU A 29 -16.09 -4.04 3.54
N PRO A 30 -15.68 -4.45 2.31
CA PRO A 30 -15.90 -5.83 1.85
C PRO A 30 -15.20 -6.85 2.75
N TRP A 31 -13.97 -6.58 3.19
CA TRP A 31 -13.21 -7.47 4.07
C TRP A 31 -13.83 -7.61 5.46
N ALA A 32 -14.34 -6.51 6.02
CA ALA A 32 -15.03 -6.52 7.31
C ALA A 32 -16.35 -7.30 7.23
N LEU A 33 -17.16 -7.08 6.19
CA LEU A 33 -18.41 -7.81 5.98
C LEU A 33 -18.17 -9.31 5.75
N LEU A 34 -17.20 -9.66 4.91
CA LEU A 34 -16.82 -11.05 4.67
C LEU A 34 -16.38 -11.74 5.97
N THR A 35 -15.56 -11.07 6.78
CA THR A 35 -15.08 -11.59 8.06
C THR A 35 -16.21 -11.71 9.10
N PHE A 36 -17.14 -10.75 9.13
CA PHE A 36 -18.28 -10.80 10.04
C PHE A 36 -19.23 -11.95 9.71
N LEU A 37 -19.55 -12.15 8.42
CA LEU A 37 -20.50 -13.18 7.98
C LEU A 37 -19.91 -14.58 8.02
N VAL A 38 -18.62 -14.73 7.69
CA VAL A 38 -17.98 -16.04 7.51
C VAL A 38 -16.63 -16.08 8.24
N MET A 39 -16.61 -15.78 9.55
CA MET A 39 -15.40 -15.61 10.37
C MET A 39 -14.29 -16.65 10.13
N ILE A 40 -14.64 -17.93 10.03
CA ILE A 40 -13.70 -19.04 9.84
C ILE A 40 -12.95 -18.94 8.49
N VAL A 41 -13.60 -18.42 7.44
CA VAL A 41 -13.04 -18.33 6.09
C VAL A 41 -12.58 -16.91 5.77
N GLY A 42 -13.36 -15.90 6.13
CA GLY A 42 -13.10 -14.49 5.86
C GLY A 42 -11.81 -13.98 6.50
N LEU A 43 -11.53 -14.36 7.75
CA LEU A 43 -10.33 -13.90 8.44
C LEU A 43 -9.03 -14.50 7.83
N PRO A 44 -8.90 -15.82 7.59
CA PRO A 44 -7.74 -16.35 6.89
C PRO A 44 -7.55 -15.76 5.49
N LEU A 45 -8.64 -15.63 4.72
CA LEU A 45 -8.59 -15.02 3.39
C LEU A 45 -8.08 -13.58 3.44
N TYR A 46 -8.56 -12.78 4.39
CA TYR A 46 -8.07 -11.44 4.62
C TYR A 46 -6.58 -11.44 4.95
N LEU A 47 -6.12 -12.26 5.90
CA LEU A 47 -4.71 -12.27 6.32
C LEU A 47 -3.76 -12.70 5.19
N PHE A 48 -4.21 -13.59 4.31
CA PHE A 48 -3.46 -14.00 3.13
C PHE A 48 -3.37 -12.89 2.08
N SER A 49 -4.50 -12.26 1.73
CA SER A 49 -4.57 -11.19 0.72
C SER A 49 -3.99 -9.85 1.19
N ARG A 50 -3.93 -9.63 2.51
CA ARG A 50 -3.50 -8.39 3.15
C ARG A 50 -2.10 -7.96 2.64
N PRO A 51 -1.96 -6.72 2.13
CA PRO A 51 -0.68 -6.15 1.73
C PRO A 51 0.35 -6.25 2.86
N LYS A 52 1.58 -6.67 2.56
CA LYS A 52 2.65 -6.82 3.55
C LYS A 52 3.46 -5.52 3.67
N GLY A 53 4.14 -5.35 4.81
CA GLY A 53 4.97 -4.18 5.09
C GLY A 53 4.70 -3.57 6.47
N GLN A 54 5.55 -2.63 6.86
CA GLN A 54 5.51 -1.97 8.15
C GLN A 54 4.47 -0.85 8.17
N LEU A 55 3.74 -0.75 9.29
CA LEU A 55 2.84 0.35 9.58
C LEU A 55 3.65 1.46 10.25
N VAL A 56 3.73 2.63 9.62
CA VAL A 56 4.42 3.82 10.12
C VAL A 56 3.39 4.90 10.46
N GLU A 57 3.76 5.82 11.35
CA GLU A 57 2.91 6.93 11.74
C GLU A 57 3.02 8.07 10.72
N CYS A 58 1.87 8.60 10.29
CA CYS A 58 1.83 9.73 9.39
C CYS A 58 2.16 11.04 10.12
N SER A 59 3.15 11.78 9.63
CA SER A 59 3.61 13.06 10.22
C SER A 59 2.55 14.16 10.33
N ASN A 60 1.44 14.06 9.58
CA ASN A 60 0.39 15.09 9.56
C ASN A 60 -0.84 14.72 10.38
N CYS A 61 -1.20 13.44 10.45
CA CYS A 61 -2.43 13.00 11.12
C CYS A 61 -2.22 11.98 12.25
N ASN A 62 -0.97 11.56 12.49
CA ASN A 62 -0.56 10.59 13.51
C ASN A 62 -1.27 9.24 13.46
N LYS A 63 -1.99 8.94 12.35
CA LYS A 63 -2.57 7.63 12.10
C LYS A 63 -1.57 6.72 11.42
N ARG A 64 -1.69 5.42 11.69
CA ARG A 64 -0.86 4.39 11.08
C ARG A 64 -1.25 4.19 9.61
N LYS A 65 -0.25 4.17 8.74
CA LYS A 65 -0.37 3.85 7.32
C LYS A 65 0.68 2.81 6.94
N LEU A 66 0.47 2.11 5.84
CA LEU A 66 1.52 1.30 5.23
C LEU A 66 2.61 2.22 4.65
N ASP A 67 3.86 1.88 4.92
CA ASP A 67 5.01 2.71 4.55
C ASP A 67 5.13 2.90 3.03
N SER A 68 4.91 1.82 2.28
CA SER A 68 4.96 1.80 0.81
C SER A 68 3.86 2.62 0.10
N LEU A 69 2.86 3.13 0.82
CA LEU A 69 1.80 3.94 0.21
C LEU A 69 2.31 5.36 -0.10
N PRO A 70 2.17 5.86 -1.35
CA PRO A 70 2.60 7.21 -1.71
C PRO A 70 1.71 8.31 -1.11
N ILE A 71 0.45 7.99 -0.81
CA ILE A 71 -0.56 8.90 -0.28
C ILE A 71 -1.15 8.30 0.99
N CYS A 72 -1.30 9.11 2.04
CA CYS A 72 -1.92 8.67 3.29
C CYS A 72 -3.43 8.42 3.11
N PRO A 73 -3.96 7.23 3.44
CA PRO A 73 -5.39 6.89 3.28
C PRO A 73 -6.31 7.63 4.27
N HIS A 74 -5.75 8.33 5.26
CA HIS A 74 -6.51 9.02 6.29
C HIS A 74 -6.63 10.53 6.08
N CYS A 75 -5.57 11.18 5.57
CA CYS A 75 -5.50 12.63 5.43
C CYS A 75 -5.17 13.09 4.00
N SER A 76 -5.06 12.17 3.03
CA SER A 76 -4.79 12.45 1.62
C SER A 76 -3.50 13.22 1.31
N GLN A 77 -2.60 13.38 2.28
CA GLN A 77 -1.31 14.01 2.04
C GLN A 77 -0.30 13.02 1.44
N TYR A 78 0.55 13.54 0.55
CA TYR A 78 1.71 12.80 0.03
C TYR A 78 2.70 12.52 1.15
N THR A 79 3.16 11.28 1.20
CA THR A 79 4.16 10.87 2.16
C THR A 79 5.52 10.95 1.51
N ARG A 80 6.52 11.46 2.23
CA ARG A 80 7.91 11.39 1.78
C ARG A 80 8.20 9.90 1.57
N VAL A 81 8.53 9.56 0.33
CA VAL A 81 8.60 8.20 -0.19
C VAL A 81 9.43 7.35 0.77
N ALA A 82 8.88 6.20 1.19
CA ALA A 82 9.63 5.19 1.92
C ALA A 82 10.91 4.88 1.15
N GLU A 83 12.08 5.03 1.79
CA GLU A 83 13.36 4.58 1.26
C GLU A 83 13.24 3.07 0.96
N GLY A 84 12.91 2.71 -0.28
CA GLY A 84 12.65 1.32 -0.69
C GLY A 84 11.34 1.06 -1.44
N ALA A 85 10.44 2.04 -1.61
CA ALA A 85 9.47 1.95 -2.69
C ALA A 85 10.23 2.17 -4.01
N GLU A 86 10.30 1.15 -4.87
CA GLU A 86 10.88 1.27 -6.21
C GLU A 86 10.08 2.29 -7.03
N VAL A 87 10.44 3.56 -6.89
CA VAL A 87 10.09 4.60 -7.84
C VAL A 87 10.97 4.34 -9.06
N TYR A 88 10.47 3.52 -9.98
CA TYR A 88 11.02 3.36 -11.32
C TYR A 88 10.73 4.62 -12.13
N ASP A 89 11.35 5.74 -11.74
CA ASP A 89 11.40 6.94 -12.57
C ASP A 89 12.66 7.78 -12.26
N LYS A 90 13.84 7.17 -12.38
CA LYS A 90 15.07 7.97 -12.57
C LYS A 90 15.17 8.26 -14.05
N LYS A 91 14.77 9.46 -14.48
CA LYS A 91 15.08 9.96 -15.82
C LYS A 91 16.51 10.51 -15.83
N LYS A 92 17.32 10.13 -16.81
CA LYS A 92 18.68 10.66 -17.04
C LYS A 92 18.75 11.40 -18.37
N VAL A 93 19.62 12.40 -18.48
CA VAL A 93 19.84 13.12 -19.74
C VAL A 93 20.89 12.37 -20.56
N CYS A 94 20.65 12.17 -21.84
CA CYS A 94 21.61 11.52 -22.73
C CYS A 94 22.87 12.39 -22.92
N ASN A 95 24.05 11.84 -22.65
CA ASN A 95 25.33 12.55 -22.72
C ASN A 95 25.72 13.04 -24.13
N ASN A 96 25.07 12.53 -25.18
CA ASN A 96 25.33 12.94 -26.57
C ASN A 96 24.29 13.94 -27.12
N CYS A 97 23.01 13.55 -27.18
CA CYS A 97 21.96 14.38 -27.79
C CYS A 97 21.19 15.29 -26.82
N GLY A 98 21.44 15.19 -25.51
CA GLY A 98 20.77 16.01 -24.49
C GLY A 98 19.28 15.68 -24.27
N ARG A 99 18.74 14.64 -24.90
CA ARG A 99 17.36 14.21 -24.66
C ARG A 99 17.24 13.47 -23.33
N ILE A 100 16.11 13.65 -22.66
CA ILE A 100 15.77 12.90 -21.45
C ILE A 100 15.40 11.47 -21.86
N ILE A 101 16.03 10.50 -21.23
CA ILE A 101 15.83 9.06 -21.43
C ILE A 101 15.67 8.37 -20.07
N GLU A 102 15.11 7.18 -20.09
CA GLU A 102 14.98 6.34 -18.89
C GLU A 102 16.37 5.88 -18.39
N SER A 103 16.58 5.85 -17.07
CA SER A 103 17.88 5.48 -16.49
C SER A 103 18.33 4.06 -16.83
N TYR A 104 17.39 3.12 -17.04
CA TYR A 104 17.70 1.73 -17.36
C TYR A 104 18.17 1.50 -18.81
N TRP A 105 18.09 2.50 -19.70
CA TRP A 105 18.54 2.35 -21.07
C TRP A 105 20.07 2.43 -21.17
N ASN A 106 20.67 1.39 -21.76
CA ASN A 106 22.10 1.31 -22.10
C ASN A 106 22.45 2.07 -23.38
N PHE A 107 21.47 2.35 -24.23
CA PHE A 107 21.63 3.06 -25.51
C PHE A 107 20.52 4.09 -25.67
N CYS A 108 20.79 5.23 -26.29
CA CYS A 108 19.75 6.23 -26.54
C CYS A 108 18.91 5.82 -27.77
N PRO A 109 17.56 5.74 -27.69
CA PRO A 109 16.73 5.38 -28.84
C PRO A 109 16.72 6.45 -29.95
N TYR A 110 17.11 7.68 -29.64
CA TYR A 110 17.10 8.79 -30.59
C TYR A 110 18.41 8.94 -31.36
N CYS A 111 19.55 8.68 -30.73
CA CYS A 111 20.87 8.87 -31.35
C CYS A 111 21.77 7.63 -31.34
N GLY A 112 21.33 6.52 -30.74
CA GLY A 112 22.06 5.26 -30.70
C GLY A 112 23.29 5.24 -29.79
N SER A 113 23.66 6.35 -29.12
CA SER A 113 24.87 6.37 -28.30
C SER A 113 24.69 5.58 -27.00
N LYS A 114 25.73 4.85 -26.60
CA LYS A 114 25.78 4.13 -25.32
C LYS A 114 25.73 5.10 -24.14
N GLN A 115 25.00 4.72 -23.09
CA GLN A 115 24.76 5.50 -21.88
C GLN A 115 25.34 4.72 -20.70
N SER A 116 26.41 5.26 -20.11
CA SER A 116 27.05 4.74 -18.90
C SER A 116 26.47 5.40 -17.65
#